data_AF-A0A2E2RHX8-F1
#
_entry.id   AF-A0A2E2RHX8-F1
#
_cell.length_a   1.000
_cell.length_b   1.000
_cell.length_c   1.000
_cell.angle_alpha   90.00
_cell.angle_beta   90.00
_cell.angle_gamma   90.00
#
_symmetry.space_group_name_H-M   'P 1'
#
loop_
_entity.id
_entity.type
_entity.pdbx_description
1 polymer ?
#
loop_
_entity_poly.entity_id
_entity_poly.type
_entity_poly.pdbx_seq_one_letter_code
_entity_poly.pdbx_strand_id
1 'polypeptide(L)' 'FYSLKEVQILTERWRREYNTIRPHSSLGYRPPAPETIRLKQAVGLT' A
#
# COMPACT_ATOMS: atom_id res chain seq x y z
N PHE A 1 -0.27 -21.97 7.66
CA PHE A 1 0.91 -21.70 6.82
C PHE A 1 1.76 -22.95 6.76
N TYR A 2 2.20 -23.32 5.57
CA TYR A 2 2.91 -24.55 5.27
C TYR A 2 4.44 -24.40 5.36
N SER A 3 4.96 -23.16 5.38
CA SER A 3 6.38 -22.89 5.60
C SER A 3 6.62 -21.45 6.08
N LEU A 4 7.80 -21.21 6.67
CA LEU A 4 8.29 -19.86 6.96
C LEU A 4 8.34 -19.00 5.69
N LYS A 5 8.72 -19.60 4.56
CA LYS A 5 8.83 -18.91 3.28
C LYS A 5 7.48 -18.38 2.81
N GLU A 6 6.41 -19.17 2.97
CA GLU A 6 5.06 -18.76 2.64
C GLU A 6 4.61 -17.57 3.51
N VAL A 7 4.85 -17.63 4.82
CA VAL A 7 4.53 -16.53 5.74
C VAL A 7 5.25 -15.25 5.32
N GLN A 8 6.55 -15.32 5.04
CA GLN A 8 7.32 -14.16 4.60
C GLN A 8 6.75 -13.51 3.33
N ILE A 9 6.36 -14.33 2.35
CA ILE A 9 5.76 -13.85 1.10
C ILE A 9 4.41 -13.17 1.36
N LEU A 10 3.54 -13.83 2.13
CA LEU A 10 2.19 -13.32 2.39
C LEU A 10 2.22 -12.05 3.24
N THR A 11 3.09 -11.98 4.25
CA THR A 11 3.25 -10.78 5.08
C THR A 11 3.81 -9.60 4.29
N GLU A 12 4.80 -9.80 3.42
CA GLU A 12 5.33 -8.72 2.59
C GLU A 12 4.30 -8.24 1.56
N ARG A 13 3.55 -9.17 0.94
CA ARG A 13 2.42 -8.81 0.07
C ARG A 13 1.40 -7.96 0.84
N TRP A 14 1.02 -8.39 2.03
CA TRP A 14 0.04 -7.66 2.86
C TRP A 14 0.56 -6.28 3.27
N ARG A 15 1.84 -6.16 3.67
CA ARG A 15 2.48 -4.88 4.02
C ARG A 15 2.44 -3.89 2.86
N ARG A 16 2.70 -4.36 1.63
CA ARG A 16 2.62 -3.53 0.42
C ARG A 16 1.19 -3.08 0.17
N GLU A 17 0.25 -4.02 0.05
CA GLU A 17 -1.17 -3.74 -0.19
C GLU A 17 -1.75 -2.75 0.83
N TYR A 18 -1.48 -2.99 2.13
CA TYR A 18 -1.89 -2.10 3.20
C TYR A 18 -1.30 -0.72 2.97
N ASN A 19 0.02 -0.56 2.83
CA ASN A 19 0.64 0.75 2.76
C ASN A 19 0.42 1.52 1.45
N THR A 20 0.15 0.85 0.32
CA THR A 20 0.13 1.51 -0.99
C THR A 20 -1.23 1.55 -1.68
N ILE A 21 -2.07 0.52 -1.52
CA ILE A 21 -3.28 0.34 -2.33
C ILE A 21 -4.55 0.66 -1.53
N ARG A 22 -4.58 0.33 -0.24
CA ARG A 22 -5.80 0.46 0.56
C ARG A 22 -6.05 1.92 1.00
N PRO A 23 -7.29 2.43 0.91
CA PRO A 23 -7.65 3.69 1.58
C PRO A 23 -7.68 3.49 3.10
N HIS A 24 -6.96 4.35 3.82
CA HIS A 24 -6.87 4.29 5.28
C HIS A 24 -7.82 5.30 5.90
N SER A 25 -8.93 4.84 6.49
CA SER A 25 -9.87 5.72 7.19
C SER A 25 -9.20 6.55 8.29
N SER A 26 -8.27 5.96 9.04
CA SER A 26 -7.47 6.66 10.06
C SER A 26 -6.52 7.74 9.49
N LEU A 27 -6.25 7.72 8.18
CA LEU A 27 -5.45 8.74 7.48
C LEU A 27 -6.32 9.60 6.54
N GLY A 28 -7.64 9.63 6.76
CA GLY A 28 -8.56 10.41 5.92
C GLY A 28 -8.66 9.88 4.47
N TYR A 29 -8.65 8.56 4.30
CA TYR A 29 -8.69 7.85 3.01
C TYR A 29 -7.45 8.09 2.13
N ARG A 30 -6.35 8.57 2.72
CA ARG A 30 -5.07 8.74 2.03
C ARG A 30 -4.20 7.50 2.24
N PRO A 31 -3.57 6.98 1.18
CA PRO A 31 -2.50 6.01 1.34
C PRO A 31 -1.31 6.66 2.08
N PRO A 32 -0.67 5.99 3.05
CA PRO A 32 0.47 6.51 3.80
C PRO A 32 1.75 6.55 2.97
N ALA A 33 1.85 5.75 1.91
CA ALA A 33 3.06 5.66 1.11
C ALA A 33 3.20 6.84 0.12
N PRO A 34 4.40 7.47 0.03
CA PRO A 34 4.67 8.55 -0.92
C PRO A 34 4.40 8.18 -2.38
N GLU A 35 4.55 6.91 -2.75
CA GLU A 35 4.32 6.41 -4.12
C GLU A 35 2.89 6.66 -4.59
N THR A 36 1.90 6.56 -3.70
CA THR A 36 0.50 6.81 -4.04
C THR A 36 0.17 8.31 -4.11
N ILE A 37 0.95 9.15 -3.42
CA ILE A 37 0.89 10.62 -3.55
C ILE A 37 1.54 11.05 -4.87
N ARG A 38 2.69 10.46 -5.22
CA ARG A 38 3.44 10.75 -6.45
C ARG A 38 2.65 10.38 -7.70
N LEU A 39 1.90 9.27 -7.68
CA LEU A 39 0.97 8.91 -8.77
C LEU A 39 -0.16 9.94 -8.94
N LYS A 40 -0.71 10.50 -7.85
CA LYS A 40 -1.68 11.61 -7.95
C LYS A 40 -1.07 12.89 -8.52
N GLN A 41 0.18 13.20 -8.20
CA GLN A 41 0.89 14.36 -8.78
C GLN A 41 1.21 14.19 -10.26
N ALA A 42 1.46 12.96 -10.71
CA ALA A 42 1.71 12.66 -12.13
C ALA A 42 0.42 12.61 -12.98
N VAL A 43 -0.74 12.36 -12.36
CA VAL A 43 -2.03 12.17 -13.05
C VAL A 43 -3.00 13.35 -12.85
N GLY A 44 -2.66 14.36 -12.04
CA GLY A 44 -3.38 15.63 -11.97
C GLY A 44 -2.79 16.64 -12.96
N LEU A 45 -3.41 16.87 -14.12
CA LEU A 45 -4.59 17.75 -14.25
C LEU A 45 -4.26 19.19 -13.86
N THR A 46 -3.59 19.87 -14.79
CA THR A 46 -4.05 21.18 -15.27
C THR A 46 -5.06 20.96 -16.39
#